data_AF-A0A8J3TDJ2-F1
#
_entry.id   AF-A0A8J3TDJ2-F1
#
_cell.length_a   1.000
_cell.length_b   1.000
_cell.length_c   1.000
_cell.angle_alpha   90.00
_cell.angle_beta   90.00
_cell.angle_gamma   90.00
#
_symmetry.space_group_name_H-M   'P 1'
#
loop_
_entity.id
_entity.type
_entity.pdbx_description
1 polymer ?
#
loop_
_entity_poly.entity_id
_entity_poly.type
_entity_poly.pdbx_seq_one_letter_code
_entity_poly.pdbx_strand_id
1 'polypeptide(L)'
;MQPKTKVELYAAIRRDSRAGLATRALRRKYGVGFRTTGKALASVWPAPRKPIPPRSSRLDPFKPLIDQMLRADLDAPRKQRHTAQRIFDRLLEEHQADQVSYGMVRDYVRLRRAEIRLVLQ
;
A
#
# COMPACT_ATOMS: atom_id res chain seq x y z
N MET A 1 -8.43 -30.65 -15.82
CA MET A 1 -8.31 -29.18 -15.98
C MET A 1 -7.26 -28.66 -15.00
N GLN A 2 -6.33 -27.81 -15.44
CA GLN A 2 -5.41 -27.14 -14.52
C GLN A 2 -6.22 -26.21 -13.59
N PRO A 3 -5.94 -26.19 -12.27
CA PRO A 3 -6.67 -25.34 -11.34
C PRO A 3 -6.46 -23.87 -11.70
N LYS A 4 -7.55 -23.12 -11.83
CA LYS A 4 -7.55 -21.71 -12.26
C LYS A 4 -7.34 -20.74 -11.09
N THR A 5 -7.64 -21.18 -9.87
CA THR A 5 -7.45 -20.40 -8.64
C THR A 5 -6.54 -21.11 -7.62
N LYS A 6 -5.99 -20.35 -6.67
CA LYS A 6 -5.14 -20.90 -5.59
C LYS A 6 -5.91 -21.86 -4.67
N VAL A 7 -7.21 -21.63 -4.49
CA VAL A 7 -8.10 -22.50 -3.72
C VAL A 7 -8.29 -23.83 -4.43
N GLU A 8 -8.58 -23.80 -5.73
CA GLU A 8 -8.71 -25.01 -6.55
C GLU A 8 -7.41 -25.81 -6.59
N LEU A 9 -6.26 -25.13 -6.67
CA LEU A 9 -4.94 -25.77 -6.62
C LEU A 9 -4.74 -26.53 -5.31
N TYR A 10 -5.11 -25.93 -4.18
CA TYR A 10 -5.01 -26.56 -2.86
C TYR A 10 -5.92 -27.77 -2.76
N ALA A 11 -7.16 -27.65 -3.24
CA ALA A 11 -8.11 -28.77 -3.29
C ALA A 11 -7.62 -29.92 -4.19
N ALA A 12 -7.03 -29.60 -5.35
CA ALA A 12 -6.48 -30.59 -6.27
C ALA A 12 -5.29 -31.34 -5.68
N ILE A 13 -4.34 -30.63 -5.06
CA ILE A 13 -3.19 -31.23 -4.37
C ILE A 13 -3.65 -32.22 -3.28
N ARG A 14 -4.65 -31.86 -2.47
CA ARG A 14 -5.19 -32.76 -1.43
C ARG A 14 -5.89 -33.98 -2.02
N ARG A 15 -6.66 -33.80 -3.10
CA ARG A 15 -7.35 -34.90 -3.79
C ARG A 15 -6.34 -35.93 -4.28
N ASP A 16 -5.32 -35.49 -4.99
CA ASP A 16 -4.31 -36.37 -5.57
C ASP A 16 -3.40 -37.00 -4.51
N SER A 17 -3.09 -36.25 -3.43
CA SER A 17 -2.37 -36.82 -2.30
C SER A 17 -3.17 -37.93 -1.60
N ARG A 18 -4.49 -37.77 -1.45
CA ARG A 18 -5.38 -38.82 -0.91
C ARG A 18 -5.48 -40.02 -1.85
N ALA A 19 -5.34 -39.80 -3.16
CA ALA A 19 -5.25 -40.86 -4.16
C ALA A 19 -3.86 -41.54 -4.20
N GLY A 20 -2.94 -41.22 -3.27
CA GLY A 20 -1.65 -41.88 -3.12
C GLY A 20 -0.49 -41.26 -3.90
N LEU A 21 -0.67 -40.10 -4.55
CA LEU A 21 0.44 -39.44 -5.23
C LEU A 21 1.49 -38.92 -4.23
N ALA A 22 2.74 -39.31 -4.46
CA ALA A 22 3.88 -38.81 -3.69
C ALA A 22 4.07 -37.30 -3.88
N THR A 23 4.60 -36.62 -2.86
CA THR A 23 4.85 -35.17 -2.86
C THR A 23 5.68 -34.70 -4.06
N ARG A 24 6.65 -35.50 -4.51
CA ARG A 24 7.46 -35.19 -5.71
C ARG A 24 6.61 -35.21 -6.99
N ALA A 25 5.68 -36.16 -7.12
CA ALA A 25 4.76 -36.24 -8.25
C ALA A 25 3.76 -35.08 -8.25
N LEU A 26 3.22 -34.69 -7.10
CA LEU A 26 2.34 -33.53 -6.96
C LEU A 26 3.02 -32.23 -7.42
N ARG A 27 4.27 -32.02 -6.99
CA ARG A 27 5.07 -30.86 -7.40
C ARG A 27 5.26 -30.78 -8.91
N ARG A 28 5.58 -31.91 -9.56
CA ARG A 28 5.73 -31.99 -11.02
C ARG A 28 4.40 -31.77 -11.74
N LYS A 29 3.33 -32.42 -11.28
CA LYS A 29 1.98 -32.36 -11.88
C LYS A 29 1.39 -30.95 -11.87
N TYR A 30 1.57 -30.22 -10.77
CA TYR A 30 0.99 -28.88 -10.58
C TYR A 30 1.98 -27.73 -10.78
N GLY A 31 3.26 -28.01 -11.07
CA GLY A 31 4.28 -26.97 -11.24
C GLY A 31 4.54 -26.15 -9.97
N VAL A 32 4.46 -26.77 -8.78
CA VAL A 32 4.56 -26.06 -7.49
C VAL A 32 5.80 -26.45 -6.68
N GLY A 33 6.25 -25.51 -5.85
CA GLY A 33 7.30 -25.76 -4.86
C GLY A 33 6.84 -26.66 -3.70
N PHE A 34 7.82 -27.23 -2.98
CA PHE A 34 7.58 -28.04 -1.79
C PHE A 34 6.73 -27.31 -0.73
N ARG A 35 7.04 -26.03 -0.46
CA ARG A 35 6.30 -25.21 0.53
C ARG A 35 4.81 -25.08 0.18
N THR A 36 4.48 -24.95 -1.10
CA THR A 36 3.08 -24.83 -1.55
C THR A 36 2.34 -26.15 -1.37
N THR A 37 3.00 -27.26 -1.68
CA THR A 37 2.43 -28.60 -1.46
C THR A 37 2.19 -28.84 0.03
N GLY A 38 3.18 -28.55 0.88
CA GLY A 38 3.03 -28.66 2.34
C GLY A 38 1.90 -27.79 2.90
N LYS A 39 1.78 -26.54 2.44
CA LYS A 39 0.66 -25.66 2.83
C LYS A 39 -0.71 -26.19 2.40
N ALA A 40 -0.80 -26.76 1.20
CA ALA A 40 -2.04 -27.33 0.68
C ALA A 40 -2.48 -28.57 1.45
N LEU A 41 -1.51 -29.39 1.89
CA LEU A 41 -1.78 -30.56 2.74
C LEU A 41 -2.14 -30.17 4.17
N ALA A 42 -1.55 -29.11 4.71
CA ALA A 42 -1.78 -28.64 6.08
C ALA A 42 -3.09 -27.84 6.25
N SER A 43 -3.57 -27.13 5.22
CA SER A 43 -4.77 -26.28 5.33
C SER A 43 -5.68 -26.38 4.12
N VAL A 44 -7.00 -26.41 4.37
CA VAL A 44 -8.04 -26.39 3.34
C VAL A 44 -7.96 -25.10 2.53
N TRP A 45 -7.81 -23.97 3.22
CA TRP A 45 -7.83 -22.64 2.63
C TRP A 45 -6.41 -22.09 2.49
N PRO A 46 -6.03 -21.57 1.30
CA PRO A 46 -4.76 -20.90 1.15
C PRO A 46 -4.77 -19.62 1.99
N ALA A 47 -3.72 -19.43 2.79
CA ALA A 47 -3.55 -18.18 3.52
C ALA A 47 -3.61 -16.99 2.54
N PRO A 48 -4.30 -15.89 2.93
CA PRO A 48 -4.35 -14.68 2.14
C PRO A 48 -2.94 -14.17 1.91
N ARG A 49 -2.74 -13.47 0.79
CA ARG A 49 -1.46 -12.82 0.52
C ARG A 49 -1.24 -11.76 1.60
N LYS A 50 -0.07 -11.76 2.23
CA LYS A 50 0.31 -10.68 3.15
C LYS A 50 0.23 -9.35 2.38
N PRO A 51 -0.45 -8.33 2.91
CA PRO A 51 -0.41 -7.01 2.31
C PRO A 51 1.05 -6.53 2.30
N ILE A 52 1.43 -5.85 1.23
CA ILE A 52 2.73 -5.20 1.17
C ILE A 52 2.65 -4.01 2.13
N PRO A 53 3.60 -3.85 3.08
CA PRO A 53 3.60 -2.67 3.93
C PRO A 53 3.67 -1.41 3.06
N PRO A 54 2.95 -0.33 3.41
CA PRO A 54 3.04 0.90 2.66
C PRO A 54 4.50 1.37 2.65
N ARG A 55 5.00 1.77 1.48
CA ARG A 55 6.33 2.36 1.38
C ARG A 55 6.26 3.78 1.92
N SER A 56 7.20 4.15 2.79
CA SER A 56 7.33 5.53 3.24
C SER A 56 7.62 6.44 2.05
N SER A 57 6.84 7.51 1.91
CA SER A 57 7.11 8.59 0.97
C SER A 57 8.19 9.50 1.52
N ARG A 58 8.99 10.10 0.63
CA ARG A 58 9.91 11.19 1.01
C ARG A 58 9.20 12.41 1.60
N LEU A 59 7.91 12.55 1.33
CA LEU A 59 7.07 13.60 1.90
C LEU A 59 6.67 13.32 3.35
N ASP A 60 6.70 12.05 3.81
CA ASP A 60 6.15 11.65 5.11
C ASP A 60 6.69 12.47 6.30
N PRO A 61 8.01 12.76 6.39
CA PRO A 61 8.54 13.60 7.46
C PRO A 61 7.98 15.03 7.48
N PHE A 62 7.58 15.56 6.31
CA PHE A 62 7.09 16.93 6.14
C PHE A 62 5.56 17.04 6.21
N LYS A 63 4.83 15.91 6.20
CA LYS A 63 3.36 15.92 6.28
C LYS A 63 2.83 16.67 7.51
N PRO A 64 3.36 16.49 8.74
CA PRO A 64 2.87 17.22 9.91
C PRO A 64 3.02 18.74 9.78
N LEU A 65 4.12 19.18 9.15
CA LEU A 65 4.39 20.59 8.89
C LEU A 65 3.42 21.17 7.85
N ILE A 66 3.23 20.47 6.73
CA ILE A 66 2.24 20.87 5.71
C ILE A 66 0.85 20.95 6.35
N ASP A 67 0.48 19.97 7.16
CA ASP A 67 -0.78 19.95 7.91
C ASP A 67 -0.94 21.17 8.82
N GLN A 68 0.11 21.61 9.51
CA GLN A 68 0.08 22.83 10.33
C GLN A 68 -0.16 24.08 9.48
N MET A 69 0.57 24.23 8.36
CA MET A 69 0.38 25.34 7.42
C MET A 69 -1.06 25.36 6.87
N LEU A 70 -1.61 24.19 6.52
CA LEU A 70 -2.97 24.07 5.99
C LEU A 70 -4.06 24.36 7.03
N ARG A 71 -3.82 24.06 8.31
CA ARG A 71 -4.75 24.43 9.39
C ARG A 71 -4.73 25.93 9.65
N ALA A 72 -3.54 26.55 9.71
CA ALA A 72 -3.41 27.99 9.84
C ALA A 72 -4.07 28.76 8.67
N ASP A 73 -4.03 28.18 7.46
CA ASP A 73 -4.72 28.72 6.29
C ASP A 73 -6.25 28.79 6.44
N LEU A 74 -6.87 28.04 7.34
CA LEU A 74 -8.33 28.07 7.50
C LEU A 74 -8.80 29.41 8.07
N ASP A 75 -8.11 29.88 9.10
CA ASP A 75 -8.41 31.14 9.78
C ASP A 75 -7.90 32.35 8.99
N ALA A 76 -6.94 32.13 8.08
CA ALA A 76 -6.43 33.18 7.21
C ALA A 76 -7.46 33.63 6.15
N PRO A 77 -7.53 34.94 5.86
CA PRO A 77 -8.26 35.48 4.71
C PRO A 77 -7.86 34.76 3.42
N ARG A 78 -8.81 34.56 2.50
CA ARG A 78 -8.59 33.78 1.26
C ARG A 78 -7.34 34.18 0.47
N LYS A 79 -6.98 35.46 0.44
CA LYS A 79 -5.80 35.99 -0.25
C LYS A 79 -4.47 35.67 0.44
N GLN A 80 -4.49 35.33 1.73
CA GLN A 80 -3.31 35.00 2.56
C GLN A 80 -3.08 33.49 2.69
N ARG A 81 -4.00 32.66 2.18
CA ARG A 81 -3.86 31.20 2.20
C ARG A 81 -2.71 30.78 1.30
N HIS A 82 -1.87 29.89 1.79
CA HIS A 82 -0.76 29.37 1.01
C HIS A 82 -1.26 28.65 -0.26
N THR A 83 -0.50 28.76 -1.35
CA THR A 83 -0.65 27.89 -2.51
C THR A 83 0.20 26.63 -2.30
N ALA A 84 -0.06 25.56 -3.07
CA ALA A 84 0.84 24.40 -3.05
C ALA A 84 2.28 24.79 -3.40
N GLN A 85 2.47 25.76 -4.30
CA GLN A 85 3.78 26.31 -4.64
C GLN A 85 4.42 26.96 -3.42
N ARG A 86 3.71 27.86 -2.72
CA ARG A 86 4.25 28.54 -1.53
C ARG A 86 4.62 27.56 -0.42
N ILE A 87 3.84 26.50 -0.22
CA ILE A 87 4.18 25.43 0.74
C ILE A 87 5.46 24.71 0.29
N PHE A 88 5.58 24.37 -0.98
CA PHE A 88 6.77 23.73 -1.52
C PHE A 88 8.02 24.59 -1.37
N ASP A 89 7.94 25.88 -1.70
CA ASP A 89 9.07 26.81 -1.56
C ASP A 89 9.53 26.89 -0.10
N ARG A 90 8.58 27.03 0.85
CA ARG A 90 8.89 27.02 2.29
C ARG A 90 9.51 25.71 2.77
N LEU A 91 9.10 24.56 2.22
CA LEU A 91 9.72 23.28 2.55
C LEU A 91 11.19 23.21 2.12
N LEU A 92 11.53 23.79 0.96
CA LEU A 92 12.92 23.86 0.50
C LEU A 92 13.73 24.87 1.34
N GLU A 93 13.20 26.07 1.51
CA GLU A 93 13.89 27.19 2.17
C GLU A 93 14.09 26.98 3.68
N GLU A 94 13.03 26.56 4.39
CA GLU A 94 13.01 26.49 5.87
C GLU A 94 13.38 25.10 6.39
N HIS A 95 13.23 24.05 5.56
CA HIS A 95 13.29 22.65 6.03
C HIS A 95 14.14 21.71 5.18
N GLN A 96 14.91 22.23 4.21
CA GLN A 96 15.90 21.46 3.44
C GLN A 96 15.29 20.23 2.77
N ALA A 97 14.05 20.35 2.25
CA ALA A 97 13.30 19.25 1.66
C ALA A 97 13.74 18.89 0.22
N ASP A 98 15.05 18.83 -0.05
CA ASP A 98 15.63 18.74 -1.39
C ASP A 98 15.18 17.51 -2.21
N GLN A 99 14.77 16.45 -1.51
CA GLN A 99 14.33 15.20 -2.15
C GLN A 99 12.82 15.14 -2.41
N VAL A 100 12.06 16.15 -1.98
CA VAL A 100 10.62 16.25 -2.20
C VAL A 100 10.38 16.99 -3.51
N SER A 101 9.50 16.45 -4.36
CA SER A 101 9.08 17.16 -5.57
C SER A 101 7.81 17.97 -5.34
N TYR A 102 7.66 19.06 -6.11
CA TYR A 102 6.43 19.85 -6.13
C TYR A 102 5.17 18.99 -6.34
N GLY A 103 5.23 17.98 -7.23
CA GLY A 103 4.11 17.07 -7.48
C GLY A 103 3.64 16.33 -6.22
N MET A 104 4.59 15.83 -5.40
CA MET A 104 4.27 15.18 -4.12
C MET A 104 3.54 16.13 -3.18
N VAL A 105 4.04 17.37 -3.04
CA VAL A 105 3.44 18.40 -2.18
C VAL A 105 2.04 18.76 -2.68
N ARG A 106 1.90 19.06 -3.98
CA ARG A 106 0.64 19.46 -4.60
C ARG A 106 -0.44 18.39 -4.41
N ASP A 107 -0.12 17.14 -4.67
CA ASP A 107 -1.08 16.03 -4.59
C ASP A 107 -1.50 15.80 -3.13
N TYR A 108 -0.55 15.86 -2.19
CA TYR A 108 -0.85 15.78 -0.77
C TYR A 108 -1.71 16.96 -0.29
N VAL A 109 -1.35 18.19 -0.63
CA VAL A 109 -2.09 19.40 -0.27
C VAL A 109 -3.52 19.36 -0.81
N ARG A 110 -3.73 18.89 -2.04
CA ARG A 110 -5.07 18.78 -2.65
C ARG A 110 -5.98 17.86 -1.83
N LEU A 111 -5.51 16.66 -1.50
CA LEU A 111 -6.26 15.69 -0.69
C LEU A 111 -6.49 16.24 0.71
N ARG A 112 -5.42 16.71 1.34
CA ARG A 112 -5.42 17.08 2.75
C ARG A 112 -6.25 18.32 3.06
N ARG A 113 -6.30 19.29 2.14
CA ARG A 113 -7.19 20.47 2.28
C ARG A 113 -8.68 20.08 2.34
N ALA A 114 -9.09 19.07 1.57
CA ALA A 114 -10.46 18.57 1.60
C ALA A 114 -10.76 17.89 2.93
N GLU A 115 -9.88 16.99 3.37
CA GLU A 115 -10.01 16.29 4.66
C GLU A 115 -10.05 17.24 5.85
N ILE A 116 -9.12 18.19 5.93
CA ILE A 116 -9.05 19.18 7.03
C ILE A 116 -10.34 20.02 7.08
N ARG A 117 -10.91 20.40 5.92
CA ARG A 117 -12.15 21.18 5.87
C ARG A 117 -13.36 20.35 6.33
N LEU A 118 -13.42 19.07 5.97
CA LEU A 118 -14.53 18.18 6.33
C LEU A 118 -14.57 17.85 7.83
N VAL A 119 -13.41 17.83 8.50
CA VAL A 119 -13.31 17.50 9.93
C VAL A 119 -13.68 18.69 10.84
N LEU A 120 -13.78 19.91 10.30
CA LEU A 120 -14.05 21.15 11.04
C LEU A 120 -15.42 21.77 10.73
N GLN A 121 -16.32 21.00 10.10
CA GLN A 121 -17.75 21.32 9.95
C GLN A 121 -18.57 20.43 10.88
#